data_AF-A0AAV0WG10-F1
#
_entry.id   AF-A0AAV0WG10-F1
#
_cell.length_a   1.000
_cell.length_b   1.000
_cell.length_c   1.000
_cell.angle_alpha   90.00
_cell.angle_beta   90.00
_cell.angle_gamma   90.00
#
_symmetry.space_group_name_H-M   'P 1'
#
loop_
_entity.id
_entity.type
_entity.pdbx_description
1 polymer ?
#
loop_
_entity_poly.entity_id
_entity_poly.type
_entity_poly.pdbx_seq_one_letter_code
_entity_poly.pdbx_strand_id
1 'polypeptide(L)'
;MEIDSFESLRQCTWICIKGTKYQSKMVLTLDIDENNLPKFGIIDEIYLCNNKVIIFQCLSVKTIIFYEHYFSSEIKHENSLVFFYHHMLYSHIPKNIGVMPNGCTYVTLRSSI
;
A
#
# COMPACT_ATOMS: atom_id res chain seq x y z
N MET A 1 2.84 20.40 14.00
CA MET A 1 1.50 20.24 13.40
C MET A 1 0.67 19.58 14.49
N GLU A 2 -0.01 20.39 15.29
CA GLU A 2 -0.81 19.92 16.44
C GLU A 2 -2.08 19.23 15.93
N ILE A 3 -2.35 18.03 16.45
CA ILE A 3 -3.54 17.26 16.15
C ILE A 3 -4.59 17.70 17.17
N ASP A 4 -5.31 18.77 16.85
CA ASP A 4 -6.15 19.47 17.83
C ASP A 4 -7.47 18.78 18.21
N SER A 5 -7.79 17.59 17.66
CA SER A 5 -8.84 16.72 18.24
C SER A 5 -8.91 15.36 17.55
N PHE A 6 -9.03 14.29 18.35
CA PHE A 6 -9.38 12.94 17.87
C PHE A 6 -10.79 12.88 17.23
N GLU A 7 -11.67 13.84 17.52
CA GLU A 7 -13.02 13.93 16.95
C GLU A 7 -13.03 14.14 15.43
N SER A 8 -11.90 14.56 14.85
CA SER A 8 -11.76 14.82 13.42
C SER A 8 -11.29 13.62 12.60
N LEU A 9 -10.97 12.48 13.24
CA LEU A 9 -10.51 11.27 12.57
C LEU A 9 -11.71 10.45 12.08
N ARG A 10 -11.83 10.27 10.77
CA ARG A 10 -12.91 9.50 10.16
C ARG A 10 -12.36 8.32 9.38
N GLN A 11 -12.80 7.12 9.74
CA GLN A 11 -12.57 5.94 8.91
C GLN A 11 -13.40 6.04 7.63
N CYS A 12 -12.78 5.70 6.51
CA CYS A 12 -13.36 5.78 5.19
C CYS A 12 -13.28 4.41 4.49
N THR A 13 -14.34 3.99 3.80
CA THR A 13 -14.31 2.78 2.97
C THR A 13 -13.46 2.95 1.71
N TRP A 14 -13.33 4.18 1.22
CA TRP A 14 -12.51 4.56 0.08
C TRP A 14 -12.18 6.05 0.13
N ILE A 15 -11.15 6.47 -0.60
CA ILE A 15 -10.81 7.89 -0.81
C ILE A 15 -10.29 8.13 -2.22
N CYS A 16 -10.55 9.31 -2.78
CA CYS A 16 -10.02 9.70 -4.08
C CYS A 16 -8.92 10.76 -3.89
N ILE A 17 -7.75 10.51 -4.47
CA ILE A 17 -6.58 11.35 -4.35
C ILE A 17 -6.02 11.57 -5.75
N LYS A 18 -6.02 12.83 -6.22
CA LYS A 18 -5.53 13.20 -7.56
C LYS A 18 -6.10 12.30 -8.68
N GLY A 19 -7.39 11.98 -8.60
CA GLY A 19 -8.08 11.13 -9.58
C GLY A 19 -7.89 9.62 -9.38
N THR A 20 -7.09 9.18 -8.42
CA THR A 20 -6.91 7.76 -8.08
C THR A 20 -7.77 7.38 -6.89
N LYS A 21 -8.61 6.35 -7.04
CA LYS A 21 -9.41 5.78 -5.95
C LYS A 21 -8.61 4.73 -5.18
N TYR A 22 -8.56 4.90 -3.87
CA TYR A 22 -7.97 3.96 -2.90
C TYR A 22 -9.08 3.34 -2.07
N GLN A 23 -8.99 2.04 -1.80
CA GLN A 23 -9.92 1.29 -0.94
C GLN A 23 -9.18 0.12 -0.29
N SER A 24 -9.81 -0.54 0.67
CA SER A 24 -9.24 -1.72 1.33
C SER A 24 -8.86 -2.83 0.33
N LYS A 25 -7.88 -3.64 0.69
CA LYS A 25 -7.26 -4.73 -0.09
C LYS A 25 -6.45 -4.30 -1.32
N MET A 26 -6.36 -3.00 -1.62
CA MET A 26 -5.40 -2.51 -2.62
C MET A 26 -3.98 -2.57 -2.07
N VAL A 27 -3.00 -2.78 -2.96
CA VAL A 27 -1.59 -2.81 -2.59
C VAL A 27 -0.95 -1.47 -2.89
N LEU A 28 -0.21 -0.93 -1.94
CA LEU A 28 0.60 0.27 -2.06
C LEU A 28 2.07 -0.12 -2.21
N THR A 29 2.79 0.58 -3.09
CA THR A 29 4.26 0.57 -3.08
C THR A 29 4.71 1.60 -2.06
N LEU A 30 5.26 1.14 -0.94
CA LEU A 30 5.64 1.97 0.19
C LEU A 30 7.04 2.56 -0.02
N ASP A 31 7.96 1.73 -0.49
CA ASP A 31 9.36 2.09 -0.71
C ASP A 31 9.99 1.14 -1.73
N ILE A 32 11.17 1.49 -2.24
CA ILE A 32 12.05 0.59 -2.99
C ILE A 32 13.43 0.66 -2.33
N ASP A 33 13.83 -0.42 -1.66
CA ASP A 33 15.12 -0.49 -0.99
C ASP A 33 16.29 -0.41 -1.99
N GLU A 34 17.50 -0.11 -1.47
CA GLU A 34 18.75 -0.04 -2.25
C GLU A 34 19.04 -1.32 -3.07
N ASN A 35 18.53 -2.48 -2.63
CA ASN A 35 18.65 -3.75 -3.35
C ASN A 35 17.60 -3.95 -4.46
N ASN A 36 16.85 -2.91 -4.83
CA ASN A 36 15.75 -2.93 -5.80
C ASN A 36 14.57 -3.86 -5.43
N LEU A 37 14.45 -4.25 -4.16
CA LEU A 37 13.29 -4.99 -3.69
C LEU A 37 12.22 -4.00 -3.21
N PRO A 38 11.07 -3.92 -3.88
CA PRO A 38 10.00 -3.05 -3.45
C PRO A 38 9.41 -3.53 -2.12
N LYS A 39 9.09 -2.58 -1.24
CA LYS A 39 8.28 -2.79 -0.05
C LYS A 39 6.83 -2.49 -0.38
N PHE A 40 5.94 -3.40 -0.02
CA PHE A 40 4.51 -3.25 -0.25
C PHE A 40 3.74 -3.24 1.06
N GLY A 41 2.57 -2.62 1.02
CA GLY A 41 1.58 -2.68 2.09
C GLY A 41 0.19 -2.89 1.50
N ILE A 42 -0.63 -3.71 2.15
CA ILE A 42 -2.02 -3.92 1.73
C ILE A 42 -2.91 -3.04 2.58
N ILE A 43 -3.69 -2.16 1.97
CA ILE A 43 -4.61 -1.28 2.69
C ILE A 43 -5.60 -2.13 3.47
N ASP A 44 -5.60 -1.98 4.78
CA ASP A 44 -6.60 -2.54 5.68
C ASP A 44 -7.69 -1.51 5.91
N GLU A 45 -7.29 -0.35 6.44
CA GLU A 45 -8.18 0.78 6.73
C GLU A 45 -7.63 2.11 6.22
N ILE A 46 -8.52 3.06 5.97
CA ILE A 46 -8.19 4.42 5.51
C ILE A 46 -8.79 5.41 6.50
N TYR A 47 -7.98 6.35 6.95
CA TYR A 47 -8.41 7.43 7.83
C TYR A 47 -8.20 8.80 7.21
N LEU A 48 -9.20 9.66 7.36
CA LEU A 48 -9.14 11.07 7.03
C LEU A 48 -9.15 11.88 8.32
N CYS A 49 -8.06 12.59 8.60
CA CYS A 49 -7.91 13.45 9.76
C CYS A 49 -8.07 14.93 9.34
N ASN A 50 -8.91 15.67 10.07
CA ASN A 50 -9.16 17.10 9.84
C ASN A 50 -9.55 17.46 8.39
N ASN A 51 -10.18 16.54 7.64
CA ASN A 51 -10.48 16.67 6.21
C ASN A 51 -9.26 17.06 5.32
N LYS A 52 -8.04 16.81 5.80
CA LYS A 52 -6.80 17.26 5.13
C LYS A 52 -5.77 16.15 5.01
N VAL A 53 -5.56 15.39 6.09
CA VAL A 53 -4.49 14.40 6.18
C VAL A 53 -5.07 13.01 5.97
N ILE A 54 -4.53 12.29 5.00
CA ILE A 54 -4.95 10.92 4.67
C ILE A 54 -3.89 9.95 5.18
N ILE A 55 -4.34 8.98 5.97
CA ILE A 55 -3.50 7.95 6.58
C ILE A 55 -4.03 6.59 6.11
N PHE A 56 -3.13 5.77 5.57
CA PHE A 56 -3.38 4.39 5.23
C PHE A 56 -2.84 3.51 6.37
N GLN A 57 -3.71 2.73 7.00
CA GLN A 57 -3.31 1.58 7.80
C GLN A 57 -3.15 0.39 6.85
N CYS A 58 -1.95 -0.16 6.79
CA CYS A 58 -1.64 -1.27 5.90
C CYS A 58 -1.17 -2.49 6.69
N LEU A 59 -1.55 -3.67 6.22
CA LEU A 59 -0.88 -4.93 6.57
C LEU A 59 0.46 -4.96 5.86
N SER A 60 1.53 -5.17 6.62
CA SER A 60 2.88 -5.33 6.07
C SER A 60 2.96 -6.63 5.28
N VAL A 61 3.74 -6.61 4.21
CA VAL A 61 4.11 -7.82 3.49
C VAL A 61 5.62 -7.82 3.24
N LYS A 62 6.19 -9.02 3.30
CA LYS A 62 7.58 -9.25 2.98
C LYS A 62 7.72 -9.65 1.53
N THR A 63 8.50 -8.89 0.77
CA THR A 63 8.95 -9.32 -0.57
C THR A 63 10.00 -10.42 -0.41
N ILE A 64 9.74 -11.59 -1.01
CA ILE A 64 10.58 -12.77 -0.90
C ILE A 64 11.60 -12.81 -2.04
N ILE A 65 11.11 -12.74 -3.28
CA ILE A 65 11.94 -12.84 -4.48
C ILE A 65 11.25 -12.16 -5.66
N PHE A 66 12.02 -11.67 -6.62
CA PHE A 66 11.50 -11.24 -7.92
C PHE A 66 11.54 -12.40 -8.92
N TYR A 67 10.42 -12.65 -9.58
CA TYR A 67 10.28 -13.73 -10.55
C TYR A 67 10.27 -13.14 -11.96
N GLU A 68 11.39 -13.25 -12.67
CA GLU A 68 11.60 -12.64 -13.98
C GLU A 68 10.56 -13.08 -15.01
N HIS A 69 10.22 -14.38 -15.05
CA HIS A 69 9.24 -14.94 -16.00
C HIS A 69 7.85 -14.30 -15.89
N TYR A 70 7.44 -13.88 -14.69
CA TYR A 70 6.16 -13.22 -14.44
C TYR A 70 6.28 -11.71 -14.30
N PHE A 71 7.51 -11.18 -14.35
CA PHE A 71 7.83 -9.80 -14.07
C PHE A 71 7.12 -9.27 -12.80
N SER A 72 7.18 -10.06 -11.72
CA SER A 72 6.45 -9.79 -10.48
C SER A 72 7.21 -10.24 -9.25
N SER A 73 6.92 -9.60 -8.12
CA SER A 73 7.53 -9.92 -6.82
C SER A 73 6.62 -10.86 -6.04
N GLU A 74 7.18 -11.98 -5.58
CA GLU A 74 6.50 -12.84 -4.61
C GLU A 74 6.48 -12.14 -3.25
N ILE A 75 5.31 -12.10 -2.62
CA ILE A 75 5.10 -11.49 -1.32
C ILE A 75 4.52 -12.50 -0.33
N LYS A 76 4.83 -12.30 0.95
CA LYS A 76 4.26 -13.04 2.07
C LYS A 76 3.69 -12.07 3.08
N HIS A 77 2.49 -12.37 3.58
CA HIS A 77 1.87 -11.55 4.63
C HIS A 77 2.70 -11.58 5.91
N GLU A 78 2.87 -10.41 6.52
CA GLU A 78 3.37 -10.27 7.89
C GLU A 78 2.20 -9.92 8.81
N ASN A 79 2.24 -10.38 10.05
CA ASN A 79 1.21 -10.07 11.06
C ASN A 79 1.46 -8.71 11.73
N SER A 80 1.97 -7.73 10.99
CA SER A 80 2.30 -6.40 11.48
C SER A 80 1.53 -5.33 10.70
N LEU A 81 1.14 -4.28 11.42
CA LEU A 81 0.47 -3.11 10.87
C LEU A 81 1.47 -1.96 10.72
N VAL A 82 1.35 -1.23 9.63
CA VAL A 82 2.17 -0.06 9.32
C VAL A 82 1.29 1.08 8.84
N PHE A 83 1.62 2.31 9.24
CA PHE A 83 0.84 3.49 8.94
C PHE A 83 1.60 4.41 8.00
N PHE A 84 0.95 4.83 6.92
CA PHE A 84 1.55 5.70 5.90
C PHE A 84 0.66 6.89 5.59
N TYR A 85 1.24 8.08 5.62
CA TYR A 85 0.60 9.25 5.06
C TYR A 85 0.61 9.17 3.53
N HIS A 86 -0.47 9.61 2.89
CA HIS A 86 -0.57 9.61 1.42
C HIS A 86 0.69 10.20 0.74
N HIS A 87 1.19 11.34 1.22
CA HIS A 87 2.30 12.05 0.59
C HIS A 87 3.64 11.32 0.70
N MET A 88 3.74 10.26 1.50
CA MET A 88 4.94 9.44 1.66
C MET A 88 4.96 8.20 0.75
N LEU A 89 3.89 7.95 -0.01
CA LEU A 89 3.86 6.80 -0.90
C LEU A 89 4.87 6.95 -2.05
N TYR A 90 5.67 5.91 -2.28
CA TYR A 90 6.59 5.86 -3.42
C TYR A 90 5.85 5.97 -4.77
N SER A 91 4.69 5.30 -4.89
CA SER A 91 3.83 5.38 -6.06
C SER A 91 2.38 5.63 -5.68
N HIS A 92 1.73 6.54 -6.39
CA HIS A 92 0.30 6.80 -6.26
C HIS A 92 -0.56 5.89 -7.15
N ILE A 93 0.02 4.83 -7.72
CA ILE A 93 -0.71 3.86 -8.55
C ILE A 93 -0.89 2.58 -7.73
N PRO A 94 -2.08 2.34 -7.14
CA PRO A 94 -2.34 1.12 -6.39
C PRO A 94 -2.17 -0.11 -7.29
N LYS A 95 -1.66 -1.19 -6.71
CA LYS A 95 -1.46 -2.49 -7.36
C LYS A 95 -2.51 -3.48 -6.87
N ASN A 96 -2.67 -4.55 -7.64
CA ASN A 96 -3.48 -5.70 -7.27
C ASN A 96 -2.58 -6.88 -6.92
N ILE A 97 -3.10 -7.76 -6.08
CA ILE A 97 -2.51 -9.05 -5.77
C ILE A 97 -2.94 -10.06 -6.84
N GLY A 98 -1.99 -10.82 -7.37
CA GLY A 98 -2.26 -12.04 -8.12
C GLY A 98 -1.92 -13.26 -7.28
N VAL A 99 -2.80 -14.26 -7.25
CA VAL A 99 -2.49 -15.58 -6.67
C VAL A 99 -2.24 -16.54 -7.82
N MET A 100 -1.09 -17.21 -7.81
CA MET A 100 -0.70 -18.16 -8.86
C MET A 100 -1.10 -19.59 -8.50
N PRO A 101 -1.11 -20.54 -9.47
CA PRO A 101 -1.50 -21.94 -9.23
C PRO A 101 -0.64 -22.68 -8.20
N ASN A 102 0.58 -22.20 -7.94
CA ASN A 102 1.45 -22.72 -6.88
C ASN A 102 1.02 -22.28 -5.47
N GLY A 103 -0.03 -21.46 -5.35
CA GLY A 103 -0.52 -20.91 -4.08
C GLY A 103 0.24 -19.68 -3.59
N CYS A 104 1.27 -19.23 -4.31
CA CYS A 104 2.04 -18.03 -3.95
C CYS A 104 1.34 -16.75 -4.42
N THR A 105 1.62 -15.68 -3.67
CA THR A 105 1.03 -14.36 -3.85
C THR A 105 2.05 -13.44 -4.51
N TYR A 106 1.64 -12.75 -5.59
CA TYR A 106 2.53 -11.90 -6.39
C TYR A 106 1.97 -10.49 -6.57
N VAL A 107 2.89 -9.52 -6.66
CA VAL A 107 2.58 -8.11 -6.96
C VAL A 107 3.44 -7.66 -8.14
N THR A 108 2.79 -7.08 -9.15
CA THR A 108 3.48 -6.49 -10.31
C THR A 108 3.82 -5.03 -10.02
N LEU A 109 5.11 -4.68 -10.10
CA LEU A 109 5.53 -3.29 -10.09
C LEU A 109 5.22 -2.67 -11.47
N ARG A 110 4.27 -1.74 -11.53
CA ARG A 110 4.09 -0.87 -12.69
C ARG A 110 4.67 0.49 -12.33
N SER A 111 5.89 0.79 -12.77
CA SER A 111 6.38 2.16 -12.77
C SER A 111 5.73 2.90 -13.94
N SER A 112 5.18 4.08 -13.69
CA SER A 112 5.09 5.10 -14.71
C SER A 112 6.49 5.70 -14.83
N ILE A 113 7.21 5.30 -15.88
CA ILE A 113 8.37 6.05 -16.38
C ILE A 113 7.85 7.39 -16.92
#